data_AF-A0A7C0VD35-F1
#
_entry.id   AF-A0A7C0VD35-F1
#
_cell.length_a   1.000
_cell.length_b   1.000
_cell.length_c   1.000
_cell.angle_alpha   90.00
_cell.angle_beta   90.00
_cell.angle_gamma   90.00
#
_symmetry.space_group_name_H-M   'P 1'
#
loop_
_entity.id
_entity.type
_entity.pdbx_description
1 polymer ?
#
loop_
_entity_poly.entity_id
_entity_poly.type
_entity_poly.pdbx_seq_one_letter_code
_entity_poly.pdbx_strand_id
1 'polypeptide(L)'
;ALAQGAPQLATVGDFVSIHAWRGGLRPHVTVIDFRVMRSEVEPYRLNHRELRVSNPPGRITAEAQEALHRVVNGPEPCIVVVEGEEDLLVLPLITYMPLGSLIVYGQPREGMVVVGVTEERKAWAHGFMGRMARGGCLDNP
;
A
#
# COMPACT_ATOMS: atom_id res chain seq x y z
N ALA A 1 13.96 -12.71 -1.40
CA ALA A 1 14.87 -12.16 -0.37
C ALA A 1 14.10 -11.12 0.41
N LEU A 2 14.29 -11.04 1.73
CA LEU A 2 13.70 -9.99 2.55
C LEU A 2 14.31 -8.65 2.12
N ALA A 3 13.49 -7.65 1.80
CA ALA A 3 14.00 -6.34 1.40
C ALA A 3 14.95 -5.78 2.48
N GLN A 4 16.17 -5.44 2.05
CA GLN A 4 17.19 -4.82 2.89
C GLN A 4 17.26 -3.33 2.55
N GLY A 5 17.29 -2.47 3.57
CA GLY A 5 17.29 -1.02 3.40
C GLY A 5 16.92 -0.29 4.68
N ALA A 6 17.01 1.04 4.67
CA ALA A 6 16.55 1.85 5.78
C ALA A 6 15.02 1.70 5.94
N PRO A 7 14.49 1.69 7.19
CA PRO A 7 13.06 1.69 7.43
C PRO A 7 12.33 2.81 6.67
N GLN A 8 11.19 2.47 6.08
CA GLN A 8 10.35 3.38 5.31
C GLN A 8 8.97 3.57 5.97
N LEU A 9 8.25 4.59 5.53
CA LEU A 9 6.85 4.81 5.88
C LEU A 9 5.98 4.62 4.63
N ALA A 10 4.90 3.86 4.75
CA ALA A 10 3.86 3.77 3.74
C ALA A 10 2.49 4.15 4.30
N THR A 11 1.63 4.73 3.47
CA THR A 11 0.21 4.95 3.78
C THR A 11 -0.67 4.25 2.75
N VAL A 12 -1.79 3.69 3.21
CA VAL A 12 -2.81 3.06 2.35
C VAL A 12 -4.19 3.65 2.69
N GLY A 13 -4.85 4.19 1.69
CA GLY A 13 -6.13 4.88 1.79
C GLY A 13 -6.00 6.40 1.88
N ASP A 14 -6.94 7.10 1.27
CA ASP A 14 -6.94 8.57 1.14
C ASP A 14 -6.96 9.30 2.48
N PHE A 15 -7.83 8.87 3.40
CA PHE A 15 -7.98 9.54 4.69
C PHE A 15 -6.65 9.53 5.47
N VAL A 16 -6.00 8.37 5.56
CA VAL A 16 -4.71 8.24 6.25
C VAL A 16 -3.64 9.05 5.56
N SER A 17 -3.58 8.96 4.23
CA SER A 17 -2.58 9.66 3.42
C SER A 17 -2.69 11.17 3.62
N ILE A 18 -3.87 11.78 3.43
CA ILE A 18 -4.09 13.21 3.62
C ILE A 18 -3.63 13.68 5.01
N HIS A 19 -4.00 12.95 6.06
CA HIS A 19 -3.66 13.33 7.43
C HIS A 19 -2.17 13.16 7.72
N ALA A 20 -1.53 12.10 7.22
CA ALA A 20 -0.09 11.91 7.34
C ALA A 20 0.66 13.09 6.69
N TRP A 21 0.28 13.47 5.46
CA TRP A 21 0.90 14.59 4.74
C TRP A 21 0.70 15.94 5.45
N ARG A 22 -0.53 16.22 5.91
CA ARG A 22 -0.87 17.43 6.69
C ARG A 22 -0.14 17.47 8.03
N GLY A 23 0.10 16.33 8.65
CA GLY A 23 0.87 16.18 9.88
C GLY A 23 2.40 16.30 9.69
N GLY A 24 2.87 16.57 8.47
CA GLY A 24 4.30 16.71 8.18
C GLY A 24 5.03 15.40 7.90
N LEU A 25 4.33 14.25 7.91
CA LEU A 25 4.91 12.98 7.50
C LEU A 25 5.11 12.97 5.99
N ARG A 26 6.13 12.22 5.55
CA ARG A 26 6.49 12.05 4.14
C ARG A 26 6.61 10.56 3.84
N PRO A 27 5.49 9.87 3.60
CA PRO A 27 5.51 8.46 3.23
C PRO A 27 6.33 8.26 1.95
N HIS A 28 7.18 7.24 1.94
CA HIS A 28 7.88 6.81 0.74
C HIS A 28 6.92 6.17 -0.26
N VAL A 29 5.91 5.46 0.23
CA VAL A 29 4.84 4.89 -0.59
C VAL A 29 3.50 5.42 -0.10
N THR A 30 2.71 6.00 -0.99
CA THR A 30 1.32 6.41 -0.71
C THR A 30 0.43 5.64 -1.66
N VAL A 31 -0.51 4.84 -1.16
CA VAL A 31 -1.45 4.07 -1.99
C VAL A 31 -2.85 4.61 -1.75
N ILE A 32 -3.54 5.02 -2.81
CA ILE A 32 -4.87 5.66 -2.77
C ILE A 32 -5.71 5.21 -3.95
N ASP A 33 -7.03 5.16 -3.82
CA ASP A 33 -7.95 4.85 -4.92
C ASP A 33 -8.81 6.07 -5.33
N PHE A 34 -8.65 7.21 -4.64
CA PHE A 34 -9.45 8.43 -4.77
C PHE A 34 -10.96 8.20 -4.56
N ARG A 35 -11.37 7.10 -3.94
CA ARG A 35 -12.78 6.80 -3.64
C ARG A 35 -13.12 7.12 -2.19
N VAL A 36 -13.03 8.41 -1.83
CA VAL A 36 -13.57 8.88 -0.56
C VAL A 36 -15.04 9.28 -0.75
N MET A 37 -15.96 8.52 -0.14
CA MET A 37 -17.37 8.92 0.05
C MET A 37 -18.10 9.49 -1.19
N ARG A 38 -17.92 8.90 -2.39
CA ARG A 38 -18.64 9.30 -3.63
C ARG A 38 -18.58 10.81 -3.94
N SER A 39 -17.51 11.50 -3.57
CA SER A 39 -17.30 12.91 -3.88
C SER A 39 -15.86 13.14 -4.28
N GLU A 40 -15.63 13.89 -5.35
CA GLU A 40 -14.29 14.32 -5.75
C GLU A 40 -13.68 15.13 -4.58
N VAL A 41 -12.70 14.53 -3.89
CA VAL A 41 -11.83 15.29 -3.00
C VAL A 41 -10.96 16.15 -3.90
N GLU A 42 -10.74 17.43 -3.55
CA GLU A 42 -9.74 18.22 -4.25
C GLU A 42 -8.44 17.40 -4.32
N PRO A 43 -7.89 17.13 -5.52
CA PRO A 43 -6.63 16.43 -5.63
C PRO A 43 -5.60 17.27 -4.89
N TYR A 44 -5.19 16.79 -3.72
CA TYR A 44 -4.09 17.37 -3.00
C TYR A 44 -2.87 17.07 -3.87
N ARG A 45 -2.40 18.09 -4.61
CA ARG A 45 -1.21 17.97 -5.45
C ARG A 45 0.00 17.80 -4.56
N LEU A 46 0.26 16.56 -4.25
CA LEU A 46 1.56 16.12 -3.80
C LEU A 46 2.47 16.24 -5.03
N ASN A 47 3.49 17.10 -4.96
CA ASN A 47 4.50 17.23 -6.01
C ASN A 47 5.43 16.01 -5.98
N HIS A 48 4.85 14.84 -6.24
CA HIS A 48 5.50 13.55 -6.20
C HIS A 48 5.16 12.77 -7.47
N ARG A 49 6.00 11.78 -7.76
CA ARG A 49 5.77 10.87 -8.86
C ARG A 49 4.48 10.08 -8.62
N GLU A 50 3.62 10.03 -9.65
CA GLU A 50 2.42 9.21 -9.64
C GLU A 50 2.62 7.96 -10.52
N LEU A 51 2.07 6.84 -10.08
CA LEU A 51 1.96 5.59 -10.83
C LEU A 51 0.53 5.09 -10.70
N ARG A 52 -0.17 4.86 -11.83
CA ARG A 52 -1.53 4.33 -11.86
C ARG A 52 -1.50 2.82 -12.07
N VAL A 53 -2.37 2.08 -11.38
CA VAL A 53 -2.51 0.61 -11.49
C VAL A 53 -3.97 0.19 -11.40
N SER A 54 -4.36 -0.91 -12.02
CA SER A 54 -5.69 -1.50 -11.80
C SER A 54 -5.65 -2.60 -10.73
N ASN A 55 -6.60 -2.56 -9.79
CA ASN A 55 -6.78 -3.62 -8.80
C ASN A 55 -8.26 -3.81 -8.46
N PRO A 56 -8.96 -4.79 -9.05
CA PRO A 56 -10.38 -4.96 -8.84
C PRO A 56 -10.69 -5.40 -7.39
N PRO A 57 -11.94 -5.24 -6.95
CA PRO A 57 -12.36 -5.58 -5.60
C PRO A 57 -11.98 -6.99 -5.14
N GLY A 58 -11.51 -7.08 -3.90
CA GLY A 58 -11.13 -8.37 -3.30
C GLY A 58 -9.95 -9.09 -3.95
N ARG A 59 -9.18 -8.40 -4.82
CA ARG A 59 -7.98 -8.97 -5.46
C ARG A 59 -6.70 -8.23 -5.11
N ILE A 60 -5.58 -8.91 -5.42
CA ILE A 60 -4.26 -8.29 -5.53
C ILE A 60 -3.70 -8.70 -6.90
N THR A 61 -3.77 -7.79 -7.87
CA THR A 61 -3.30 -8.03 -9.24
C THR A 61 -1.78 -8.15 -9.33
N ALA A 62 -1.30 -8.83 -10.37
CA ALA A 62 0.14 -8.86 -10.66
C ALA A 62 0.68 -7.46 -10.97
N GLU A 63 -0.11 -6.62 -11.65
CA GLU A 63 0.21 -5.22 -11.94
C GLU A 63 0.45 -4.42 -10.66
N ALA A 64 -0.49 -4.49 -9.70
CA ALA A 64 -0.36 -3.79 -8.43
C ALA A 64 0.85 -4.28 -7.62
N GLN A 65 1.09 -5.60 -7.59
CA GLN A 65 2.27 -6.17 -6.92
C GLN A 65 3.57 -5.68 -7.53
N GLU A 66 3.69 -5.70 -8.86
CA GLU A 66 4.89 -5.25 -9.56
C GLU A 66 5.14 -3.75 -9.34
N ALA A 67 4.08 -2.94 -9.42
CA ALA A 67 4.15 -1.51 -9.16
C ALA A 67 4.64 -1.21 -7.72
N LEU A 68 4.04 -1.85 -6.72
CA LEU A 68 4.44 -1.68 -5.32
C LEU A 68 5.88 -2.13 -5.09
N HIS A 69 6.27 -3.28 -5.66
CA HIS A 69 7.65 -3.75 -5.56
C HIS A 69 8.64 -2.76 -6.18
N ARG A 70 8.34 -2.21 -7.36
CA ARG A 70 9.18 -1.20 -8.02
C ARG A 70 9.27 0.09 -7.20
N VAL A 71 8.16 0.54 -6.63
CA VAL A 71 8.10 1.77 -5.83
C VAL A 71 8.87 1.62 -4.52
N VAL A 72 8.68 0.53 -3.78
CA VAL A 72 9.37 0.27 -2.50
C VAL A 72 10.90 0.20 -2.66
N ASN A 73 11.36 -0.34 -3.80
CA ASN A 73 12.79 -0.42 -4.12
C ASN A 73 13.30 0.78 -4.93
N GLY A 74 12.46 1.78 -5.17
CA GLY A 74 12.80 3.00 -5.89
C GLY A 74 13.52 4.02 -5.00
N PRO A 75 14.28 4.95 -5.59
CA PRO A 75 14.98 5.98 -4.82
C PRO A 75 14.06 7.12 -4.34
N GLU A 76 12.90 7.30 -4.97
CA GLU A 76 12.04 8.48 -4.77
C GLU A 76 10.66 8.09 -4.22
N PRO A 77 10.07 8.92 -3.32
CA PRO A 77 8.70 8.73 -2.88
C PRO A 77 7.71 8.76 -4.05
N CYS A 78 6.74 7.85 -4.03
CA CYS A 78 5.77 7.68 -5.11
C CYS A 78 4.36 7.47 -4.57
N ILE A 79 3.40 8.01 -5.32
CA ILE A 79 1.97 7.81 -5.09
C ILE A 79 1.49 6.75 -6.09
N VAL A 80 0.98 5.65 -5.57
CA VAL A 80 0.33 4.60 -6.33
C VAL A 80 -1.17 4.87 -6.30
N VAL A 81 -1.71 5.28 -7.44
CA VAL A 81 -3.13 5.53 -7.64
C VAL A 81 -3.78 4.25 -8.17
N VAL A 82 -4.74 3.73 -7.44
CA VAL A 82 -5.38 2.45 -7.71
C VAL A 82 -6.74 2.66 -8.35
N GLU A 83 -6.91 2.17 -9.57
CA GLU A 83 -8.21 2.04 -10.20
C GLU A 83 -8.90 0.76 -9.68
N GLY A 84 -9.63 0.87 -8.58
CA GLY A 84 -10.36 -0.24 -7.98
C GLY A 84 -10.40 -0.18 -6.45
N GLU A 85 -9.82 -1.16 -5.76
CA GLU A 85 -9.68 -1.21 -4.29
C GLU A 85 -8.19 -1.30 -3.90
N GLU A 86 -7.79 -0.55 -2.88
CA GLU A 86 -6.43 -0.50 -2.35
C GLU A 86 -6.24 -1.28 -1.04
N ASP A 87 -7.32 -1.63 -0.32
CA ASP A 87 -7.28 -2.19 1.03
C ASP A 87 -6.34 -3.40 1.17
N LEU A 88 -6.43 -4.35 0.23
CA LEU A 88 -5.63 -5.58 0.26
C LEU A 88 -4.15 -5.33 -0.08
N LEU A 89 -3.79 -4.18 -0.64
CA LEU A 89 -2.42 -3.83 -1.02
C LEU A 89 -1.51 -3.57 0.19
N VAL A 90 -2.07 -3.50 1.40
CA VAL A 90 -1.30 -3.57 2.65
C VAL A 90 -0.49 -4.88 2.72
N LEU A 91 -1.03 -6.01 2.24
CA LEU A 91 -0.38 -7.31 2.31
C LEU A 91 0.93 -7.40 1.50
N PRO A 92 0.98 -7.02 0.21
CA PRO A 92 2.23 -6.94 -0.53
C PRO A 92 3.18 -5.88 0.03
N LEU A 93 2.67 -4.76 0.58
CA LEU A 93 3.55 -3.79 1.24
C LEU A 93 4.27 -4.40 2.45
N ILE A 94 3.57 -5.18 3.28
CA ILE A 94 4.20 -5.88 4.42
C ILE A 94 5.35 -6.77 3.93
N THR A 95 5.16 -7.51 2.83
CA THR A 95 6.20 -8.41 2.32
C THR A 95 7.37 -7.67 1.67
N TYR A 96 7.11 -6.59 0.95
CA TYR A 96 8.12 -5.88 0.16
C TYR A 96 8.91 -4.84 0.94
N MET A 97 8.33 -4.16 1.94
CA MET A 97 9.03 -3.06 2.61
C MET A 97 10.19 -3.53 3.49
N PRO A 98 11.24 -2.71 3.71
CA PRO A 98 12.35 -3.06 4.61
C PRO A 98 11.88 -3.37 6.03
N LEU A 99 12.63 -4.21 6.76
CA LEU A 99 12.37 -4.42 8.18
C LEU A 99 12.39 -3.12 8.99
N GLY A 100 11.54 -3.04 10.00
CA GLY A 100 11.38 -1.84 10.84
C GLY A 100 10.54 -0.73 10.19
N SER A 101 10.13 -0.90 8.94
CA SER A 101 9.20 0.04 8.27
C SER A 101 7.84 0.07 8.96
N LEU A 102 7.09 1.14 8.73
CA LEU A 102 5.71 1.30 9.20
C LEU A 102 4.76 1.44 8.00
N ILE A 103 3.61 0.77 8.09
CA ILE A 103 2.50 0.93 7.16
C ILE A 103 1.32 1.46 7.96
N VAL A 104 0.74 2.58 7.55
CA VAL A 104 -0.48 3.12 8.15
C VAL A 104 -1.62 2.96 7.16
N TYR A 105 -2.69 2.30 7.55
CA TYR A 105 -3.84 2.09 6.68
C TYR A 105 -5.16 2.43 7.38
N GLY A 106 -6.16 2.78 6.58
CA GLY A 106 -7.51 3.05 7.07
C GLY A 106 -8.26 1.75 7.30
N GLN A 107 -8.92 1.61 8.44
CA GLN A 107 -9.83 0.49 8.69
C GLN A 107 -11.21 1.03 9.10
N PRO A 108 -12.29 0.62 8.40
CA PRO A 108 -13.64 1.01 8.77
C PRO A 108 -13.94 0.67 10.23
N ARG A 109 -14.44 1.67 10.98
CA ARG A 109 -14.79 1.61 12.43
C ARG A 109 -13.61 1.52 13.41
N GLU A 110 -12.38 1.32 12.95
CA GLU A 110 -11.17 1.33 13.80
C GLU A 110 -10.31 2.59 13.59
N GLY A 111 -10.47 3.30 12.47
CA GLY A 111 -9.71 4.51 12.16
C GLY A 111 -8.37 4.19 11.49
N MET A 112 -7.28 4.83 11.95
CA MET A 112 -5.93 4.60 11.41
C MET A 112 -5.24 3.47 12.15
N VAL A 113 -4.80 2.46 11.42
CA VAL A 113 -4.08 1.30 11.97
C VAL A 113 -2.62 1.35 11.54
N VAL A 114 -1.70 1.14 12.48
CA VAL A 114 -0.25 1.11 12.22
C VAL A 114 0.25 -0.34 12.28
N VAL A 115 0.98 -0.75 11.25
CA VAL A 115 1.63 -2.06 11.14
C VAL A 115 3.13 -1.86 11.04
N GLY A 116 3.87 -2.42 12.00
CA GLY A 116 5.33 -2.52 11.90
C GLY A 116 5.75 -3.72 11.06
N VAL A 117 6.71 -3.53 10.16
CA VAL A 117 7.23 -4.59 9.30
C VAL A 117 8.28 -5.39 10.07
N THR A 118 7.90 -6.62 10.44
CA THR A 118 8.75 -7.60 11.12
C THR A 118 8.86 -8.88 10.29
N GLU A 119 9.87 -9.70 10.57
CA GLU A 119 10.02 -11.02 9.94
C GLU A 119 8.77 -11.90 10.08
N GLU A 120 8.20 -11.93 11.29
CA GLU A 120 6.96 -12.65 11.58
C GLU A 120 5.79 -12.17 10.71
N ARG A 121 5.59 -10.85 10.61
CA ARG A 121 4.51 -10.27 9.80
C ARG A 121 4.73 -10.49 8.32
N LYS A 122 5.97 -10.44 7.83
CA LYS A 122 6.33 -10.80 6.46
C LYS A 122 5.97 -12.25 6.14
N ALA A 123 6.37 -13.19 7.00
CA ALA A 123 6.04 -14.59 6.85
C ALA A 123 4.52 -14.83 6.87
N TRP A 124 3.81 -14.17 7.80
CA TRP A 124 2.36 -14.24 7.88
C TRP A 124 1.68 -13.71 6.61
N ALA A 125 2.04 -12.52 6.14
CA ALA A 125 1.45 -11.89 4.96
C ALA A 125 1.72 -12.72 3.70
N HIS A 126 2.94 -13.21 3.52
CA HIS A 126 3.29 -14.11 2.43
C HIS A 126 2.46 -15.40 2.45
N GLY A 127 2.33 -16.03 3.63
CA GLY A 127 1.50 -17.23 3.80
C GLY A 127 0.00 -16.97 3.59
N PHE A 128 -0.49 -15.80 3.99
CA PHE A 128 -1.88 -15.38 3.78
C PHE A 128 -2.19 -15.17 2.30
N MET A 129 -1.35 -14.42 1.59
CA MET A 129 -1.47 -14.23 0.13
C MET A 129 -1.40 -15.58 -0.62
N GLY A 130 -0.54 -16.50 -0.20
CA GLY A 130 -0.50 -17.86 -0.76
C GLY A 130 -1.81 -18.65 -0.59
N ARG A 131 -2.60 -18.38 0.46
CA ARG A 131 -3.96 -18.96 0.62
C ARG A 131 -4.98 -18.25 -0.26
N MET A 132 -4.90 -16.92 -0.39
CA MET A 132 -5.73 -16.14 -1.30
C MET A 132 -5.59 -16.58 -2.76
N ALA A 133 -4.37 -16.90 -3.18
CA ALA A 133 -4.07 -17.43 -4.51
C ALA A 133 -4.88 -18.70 -4.82
N ARG A 134 -4.93 -19.63 -3.85
CA ARG A 134 -5.71 -20.87 -3.96
C ARG A 134 -7.22 -20.65 -3.96
N GLY A 135 -7.68 -19.53 -3.42
CA GLY A 135 -9.08 -19.10 -3.41
C GLY A 135 -9.48 -18.21 -4.60
N GLY A 136 -8.60 -17.97 -5.58
CA GLY A 136 -8.89 -17.16 -6.77
C GLY A 136 -8.86 -15.64 -6.56
N CYS A 137 -8.25 -15.16 -5.47
CA CYS A 137 -8.16 -13.74 -5.13
C CYS A 137 -6.82 -13.08 -5.55
N LEU A 138 -5.88 -13.85 -6.12
CA LEU A 138 -4.71 -13.30 -6.81
C LEU A 138 -4.85 -13.58 -8.30
N ASP A 139 -4.39 -12.68 -9.15
CA ASP A 139 -4.20 -13.02 -10.55
C ASP A 139 -3.03 -14.00 -10.66
N ASN A 140 -3.27 -15.14 -11.30
CA ASN A 140 -2.21 -16.08 -11.63
C ASN A 140 -1.47 -15.53 -12.86
N PRO A 141 -0.13 -15.48 -12.86
CA PRO A 141 0.63 -15.01 -14.02
C PRO A 141 0.36 -15.84 -15.27
#